data_AF-A0A453M8P4-F1
#
_entry.id   AF-A0A453M8P4-F1
#
_cell.length_a   1.000
_cell.length_b   1.000
_cell.length_c   1.000
_cell.angle_alpha   90.00
_cell.angle_beta   90.00
_cell.angle_gamma   90.00
#
_symmetry.space_group_name_H-M   'P 1'
#
loop_
_entity.id
_entity.type
_entity.pdbx_description
1 polymer ?
#
loop_
_entity_poly.entity_id
_entity_poly.type
_entity_poly.pdbx_seq_one_letter_code
_entity_poly.pdbx_strand_id
1 'polypeptide(L)'
;GFFLPVAMLEKIGLPPKPSMRGATWVLDASNCQGCAAQFSLFTRKHHCQRCGGLFCSSCTQQRMVLRGQGDSPVRICDPCKKLEEAARYELRYGHKNRAGKGQFISTCFLSYLFLVKGTMI
;
A
#
# COMPACT_ATOMS: atom_id res chain seq x y z
N GLY A 1 -22.14 -10.08 -4.04
CA GLY A 1 -21.22 -8.95 -4.19
C GLY A 1 -21.31 -8.09 -2.96
N PHE A 2 -20.26 -8.02 -2.16
CA PHE A 2 -20.21 -7.14 -1.00
C PHE A 2 -18.80 -6.54 -0.94
N PHE A 3 -18.70 -5.34 -1.50
CA PHE A 3 -17.61 -4.41 -1.25
C PHE A 3 -17.69 -4.00 0.21
N LEU A 4 -16.71 -4.37 1.03
CA LEU A 4 -16.43 -3.72 2.30
C LEU A 4 -14.93 -3.84 2.61
N PRO A 5 -14.30 -2.82 3.20
CA PRO A 5 -14.33 -1.42 2.78
C PRO A 5 -12.89 -0.85 2.78
N VAL A 6 -12.65 0.12 1.92
CA VAL A 6 -11.38 0.89 1.87
C VAL A 6 -11.12 1.67 3.18
N ALA A 7 -12.08 1.68 4.12
CA ALA A 7 -12.08 2.41 5.38
C ALA A 7 -11.18 1.86 6.52
N MET A 8 -10.48 0.74 6.34
CA MET A 8 -9.50 0.24 7.34
C MET A 8 -8.05 0.67 7.04
N LEU A 9 -7.80 1.41 5.96
CA LEU A 9 -6.47 1.91 5.61
C LEU A 9 -6.20 3.34 6.13
N GLU A 10 -7.20 4.04 6.69
CA GLU A 10 -7.03 5.41 7.18
C GLU A 10 -6.57 5.49 8.65
N LYS A 11 -6.84 4.48 9.48
CA LYS A 11 -6.55 4.52 10.93
C LYS A 11 -5.07 4.36 11.32
N ILE A 12 -4.20 4.14 10.35
CA ILE A 12 -2.75 4.00 10.57
C ILE A 12 -1.96 5.25 10.17
N GLY A 13 -2.62 6.33 9.71
CA GLY A 13 -1.93 7.54 9.26
C GLY A 13 -1.00 7.29 8.06
N LEU A 14 -1.15 6.15 7.36
CA LEU A 14 -0.43 5.91 6.12
C LEU A 14 -1.12 6.71 5.02
N PRO A 15 -0.38 7.51 4.24
CA PRO A 15 -0.97 8.23 3.11
C PRO A 15 -1.65 7.23 2.17
N PRO A 16 -2.82 7.56 1.60
CA PRO A 16 -3.48 6.72 0.61
C PRO A 16 -2.46 6.38 -0.46
N LYS A 17 -2.31 5.08 -0.76
CA LYS A 17 -1.42 4.57 -1.82
C LYS A 17 -1.47 5.54 -2.99
N PRO A 18 -0.39 6.24 -3.34
CA PRO A 18 -0.44 7.12 -4.49
C PRO A 18 -0.80 6.24 -5.68
N SER A 19 -1.90 6.62 -6.32
CA SER A 19 -2.56 5.84 -7.34
C SER A 19 -1.54 5.37 -8.39
N MET A 20 -1.70 4.12 -8.81
CA MET A 20 -0.80 3.39 -9.72
C MET A 20 -0.58 4.05 -11.10
N ARG A 21 -1.07 5.27 -11.37
CA ARG A 21 -0.78 6.03 -12.60
C ARG A 21 -0.83 7.57 -12.41
N GLY A 22 -0.56 8.06 -11.20
CA GLY A 22 -0.70 9.50 -10.95
C GLY A 22 -0.19 9.96 -9.60
N ALA A 23 0.89 9.35 -9.09
CA ALA A 23 1.63 9.98 -8.01
C ALA A 23 2.22 11.27 -8.57
N THR A 24 1.61 12.42 -8.27
CA THR A 24 2.18 13.73 -8.59
C THR A 24 3.63 13.71 -8.13
N TRP A 25 4.56 13.74 -9.07
CA TRP A 25 5.98 13.76 -8.75
C TRP A 25 6.22 14.97 -7.88
N VAL A 26 6.73 14.74 -6.67
CA VAL A 26 6.98 15.83 -5.74
C VAL A 26 8.06 16.72 -6.37
N LEU A 27 7.69 17.95 -6.70
CA LEU A 27 8.55 18.89 -7.40
C LEU A 27 9.71 19.33 -6.51
N ASP A 28 9.42 19.60 -5.24
CA ASP A 28 10.44 20.01 -4.28
C ASP A 28 10.15 19.52 -2.84
N ALA A 29 11.23 19.25 -2.13
CA ALA A 29 11.26 18.92 -0.71
C ALA A 29 12.61 19.38 -0.14
N SER A 30 12.60 19.94 1.07
CA SER A 30 13.83 20.34 1.78
C SER A 30 14.54 19.13 2.43
N ASN A 31 13.80 18.08 2.74
CA ASN A 31 14.27 16.91 3.47
C ASN A 31 13.85 15.61 2.79
N CYS A 32 14.67 14.57 2.95
CA CYS A 32 14.37 13.22 2.50
C CYS A 32 13.11 12.69 3.20
N GLN A 33 12.14 12.20 2.44
CA GLN A 33 10.89 11.66 3.01
C GLN A 33 11.07 10.29 3.69
N GLY A 34 12.25 9.68 3.60
CA GLY A 34 12.58 8.41 4.25
C GLY A 34 13.34 8.57 5.58
N CYS A 35 14.36 9.43 5.61
CA CYS A 35 15.26 9.59 6.76
C CYS A 35 15.29 11.02 7.33
N ALA A 36 14.47 11.94 6.82
CA ALA A 36 14.42 13.35 7.20
C ALA A 36 15.74 14.15 7.00
N ALA A 37 16.79 13.55 6.42
CA ALA A 37 18.04 14.24 6.11
C ALA A 37 17.81 15.43 5.18
N GLN A 38 18.41 16.57 5.48
CA GLN A 38 18.30 17.78 4.67
C GLN A 38 19.02 17.59 3.33
N PHE A 39 18.37 17.99 2.23
CA PHE A 39 19.04 18.02 0.94
C PHE A 39 20.03 19.18 0.89
N SER A 40 21.21 18.90 0.33
CA SER A 40 22.32 19.85 0.23
C SER A 40 23.04 19.63 -1.10
N LEU A 41 24.07 20.43 -1.39
CA LEU A 41 24.88 20.23 -2.61
C LEU A 41 25.53 18.84 -2.68
N PHE A 42 25.79 18.21 -1.53
CA PHE A 42 26.33 16.85 -1.44
C PHE A 42 25.24 15.78 -1.41
N THR A 43 24.07 16.09 -0.86
CA THR A 43 22.92 15.16 -0.78
C THR A 43 21.94 15.45 -1.91
N ARG A 44 22.14 14.80 -3.05
CA ARG A 44 21.27 14.95 -4.23
C ARG A 44 19.87 14.34 -3.99
N LYS A 45 18.89 14.96 -4.65
CA LYS A 45 17.48 14.59 -4.68
C LYS A 45 17.24 13.45 -5.66
N HIS A 46 16.49 12.42 -5.26
CA HIS A 46 16.09 11.30 -6.10
C HIS A 46 14.61 11.00 -5.96
N HIS A 47 13.92 10.87 -7.09
CA HIS A 47 12.52 10.46 -7.10
C HIS A 47 12.37 8.94 -6.98
N CYS A 48 11.28 8.52 -6.35
CA CYS A 48 10.83 7.13 -6.34
C CYS A 48 9.82 6.90 -7.46
N GLN A 49 10.06 5.91 -8.32
CA GLN A 49 9.26 5.71 -9.53
C GLN A 49 7.91 5.06 -9.23
N ARG A 50 7.74 4.56 -7.99
CA ARG A 50 6.49 3.99 -7.49
C ARG A 50 5.60 5.06 -6.85
N CYS A 51 6.14 5.90 -5.97
CA CYS A 51 5.35 6.85 -5.17
C CYS A 51 5.53 8.33 -5.52
N GLY A 52 6.45 8.68 -6.43
CA GLY A 52 6.73 10.06 -6.83
C GLY A 52 7.45 10.92 -5.79
N GLY A 53 7.74 10.39 -4.59
CA GLY A 53 8.39 11.11 -3.51
C GLY A 53 9.89 11.36 -3.71
N LEU A 54 10.44 12.30 -2.94
CA LEU A 54 11.83 12.74 -2.93
C LEU A 54 12.65 12.11 -1.79
N PHE A 55 13.76 11.48 -2.16
CA PHE A 55 14.61 10.70 -1.27
C PHE A 55 16.09 10.94 -1.55
N CYS A 56 16.95 10.64 -0.58
CA CYS A 56 18.40 10.62 -0.76
C CYS A 56 18.89 9.29 -1.37
N SER A 57 20.19 9.22 -1.68
CA SER A 57 20.81 8.05 -2.31
C SER A 57 20.77 6.81 -1.42
N SER A 58 20.89 6.97 -0.10
CA SER A 58 20.83 5.87 0.86
C SER A 58 19.43 5.25 0.94
N CYS A 59 18.37 6.07 0.97
CA CYS A 59 16.98 5.61 0.98
C CYS A 59 16.47 5.03 -0.36
N THR A 60 17.28 5.11 -1.43
CA THR A 60 16.94 4.62 -2.76
C THR A 60 18.05 3.78 -3.39
N GLN A 61 18.88 3.13 -2.57
CA GLN A 61 20.10 2.47 -3.01
C GLN A 61 19.82 1.31 -4.00
N GLN A 62 18.69 0.63 -3.84
CA GLN A 62 18.34 -0.54 -4.64
C GLN A 62 17.32 -0.22 -5.73
N ARG A 63 17.42 -0.94 -6.85
CA ARG A 63 16.47 -0.89 -7.96
C ARG A 63 15.66 -2.18 -8.02
N MET A 64 14.41 -2.08 -8.48
CA MET A 64 13.50 -3.21 -8.57
C MET A 64 12.60 -3.09 -9.79
N VAL A 65 12.29 -4.23 -10.41
CA VAL A 65 11.29 -4.33 -11.47
C VAL A 65 9.89 -4.23 -10.87
N LEU A 66 9.11 -3.24 -11.27
CA LEU A 66 7.74 -3.04 -10.80
C LEU A 66 6.76 -3.82 -11.68
N ARG A 67 5.85 -4.57 -11.05
CA ARG A 67 4.78 -5.26 -11.79
C ARG A 67 3.90 -4.24 -12.53
N GLY A 68 3.74 -4.42 -13.83
CA GLY A 68 2.88 -3.58 -14.68
C GLY A 68 3.55 -2.30 -15.20
N GLN A 69 4.83 -2.05 -14.92
CA GLN A 69 5.58 -0.88 -15.41
C GLN A 69 6.69 -1.26 -16.42
N GLY A 70 6.85 -2.56 -16.72
CA GLY A 70 7.87 -3.11 -17.62
C GLY A 70 8.91 -3.97 -16.89
N ASP A 71 9.84 -4.55 -17.65
CA ASP A 71 10.88 -5.47 -17.13
C ASP A 71 12.16 -4.77 -16.66
N SER A 72 12.26 -3.45 -16.86
CA SER A 72 13.44 -2.68 -16.47
C SER A 72 13.42 -2.34 -14.97
N PRO A 73 14.56 -2.50 -14.26
CA PRO A 73 14.64 -2.18 -12.85
C PRO A 73 14.64 -0.67 -12.64
N VAL A 74 13.67 -0.16 -11.88
CA VAL A 74 13.53 1.27 -11.57
C VAL A 74 13.97 1.58 -10.15
N ARG A 75 14.38 2.83 -9.91
CA ARG A 75 14.74 3.32 -8.58
C ARG A 75 13.48 3.49 -7.73
N ILE A 76 13.48 2.89 -6.54
CA ILE A 76 12.37 2.97 -5.60
C ILE A 76 12.90 3.24 -4.19
N CYS A 77 12.06 3.84 -3.34
CA CYS A 77 12.38 4.03 -1.94
C CYS A 77 12.17 2.75 -1.12
N ASP A 78 12.85 2.65 0.03
CA ASP A 78 12.75 1.49 0.92
C ASP A 78 11.31 1.10 1.32
N PRO A 79 10.40 2.05 1.64
CA PRO A 79 9.00 1.71 1.91
C PRO A 79 8.30 1.05 0.71
N CYS A 80 8.50 1.59 -0.49
CA CYS A 80 7.92 1.03 -1.71
C CYS A 80 8.51 -0.35 -2.04
N LYS A 81 9.79 -0.57 -1.71
CA LYS A 81 10.45 -1.87 -1.85
C LYS A 81 9.79 -2.92 -0.97
N LYS A 82 9.62 -2.64 0.32
CA LYS A 82 8.97 -3.55 1.27
C LYS A 82 7.54 -3.90 0.84
N LEU A 83 6.79 -2.92 0.34
CA LEU A 83 5.43 -3.14 -0.18
C LEU A 83 5.42 -4.07 -1.40
N GLU A 84 6.36 -3.90 -2.32
CA GLU A 84 6.47 -4.76 -3.49
C GLU A 84 6.92 -6.18 -3.13
N GLU A 85 7.82 -6.33 -2.18
CA GLU A 85 8.24 -7.64 -1.65
C GLU A 85 7.08 -8.37 -0.96
N ALA A 86 6.30 -7.66 -0.13
CA ALA A 86 5.10 -8.20 0.50
C ALA A 86 4.08 -8.66 -0.55
N ALA A 87 3.82 -7.85 -1.57
CA ALA A 87 2.92 -8.22 -2.66
C ALA A 87 3.42 -9.45 -3.45
N ARG A 88 4.73 -9.56 -3.68
CA ARG A 88 5.34 -10.74 -4.31
C ARG A 88 5.22 -12.00 -3.44
N TYR A 89 5.38 -11.85 -2.13
CA TYR A 89 5.19 -12.95 -1.16
C TYR A 89 3.74 -13.44 -1.16
N GLU A 90 2.76 -12.53 -1.07
CA GLU A 90 1.34 -12.87 -1.10
C GLU A 90 0.92 -13.57 -2.39
N LEU A 91 1.45 -13.16 -3.55
CA LEU A 91 1.15 -13.84 -4.82
C LEU A 91 1.73 -15.25 -4.90
N ARG A 92 2.89 -15.50 -4.28
CA ARG A 92 3.53 -16.84 -4.28
C ARG A 92 2.96 -17.78 -3.21
N TYR A 93 2.64 -17.26 -2.01
CA TYR A 93 2.26 -18.07 -0.85
C TYR A 93 0.83 -17.86 -0.35
N GLY A 94 0.22 -16.70 -0.64
CA GLY A 94 -1.07 -16.29 -0.10
C GLY A 94 -2.29 -17.01 -0.68
N HIS A 95 -2.14 -17.76 -1.78
CA HIS A 95 -3.24 -18.55 -2.36
C HIS A 95 -3.64 -19.74 -1.47
N LYS A 96 -2.74 -20.23 -0.60
CA LYS A 96 -3.03 -21.37 0.30
C LYS A 96 -3.88 -20.98 1.53
N ASN A 97 -3.86 -19.71 1.91
CA ASN A 97 -4.53 -19.22 3.14
C ASN A 97 -5.89 -18.55 2.88
N ARG A 98 -6.32 -18.39 1.61
CA ARG A 98 -7.65 -17.81 1.29
C ARG A 98 -8.79 -18.82 1.34
N ALA A 99 -8.51 -20.11 1.25
CA ALA A 99 -9.54 -21.15 1.31
C ALA A 99 -10.28 -21.22 2.67
N GLY A 100 -9.83 -20.50 3.71
CA GLY A 100 -10.44 -20.51 5.06
C GLY A 100 -11.10 -19.20 5.51
N LYS A 101 -11.20 -18.16 4.67
CA LYS A 101 -11.82 -16.86 5.05
C LYS A 101 -13.12 -16.57 4.30
N GLY A 102 -13.80 -17.61 3.85
CA GLY A 102 -15.21 -17.54 3.48
C GLY A 102 -16.07 -17.82 4.72
N GLN A 103 -16.91 -16.86 5.09
CA GLN A 103 -18.15 -17.12 5.83
C GLN A 103 -18.05 -17.46 7.33
N PHE A 104 -17.51 -16.55 8.13
CA PHE A 104 -18.06 -16.32 9.48
C PHE A 104 -18.94 -15.08 9.43
N ILE A 105 -20.10 -15.23 8.78
CA ILE A 105 -21.24 -14.37 9.11
C ILE A 105 -21.58 -14.79 10.53
N SER A 106 -21.12 -14.00 11.49
CA SER A 106 -21.35 -14.17 12.91
C SER A 106 -22.79 -14.63 13.15
N THR A 107 -22.96 -15.82 13.73
CA THR A 107 -24.27 -16.38 14.09
C THR A 107 -25.09 -15.41 14.97
N CYS A 108 -24.44 -14.44 15.63
CA CYS A 108 -25.09 -13.32 16.31
C CYS A 108 -25.86 -12.37 15.39
N PHE A 109 -25.45 -12.17 14.14
CA PHE A 109 -26.17 -11.28 13.20
C PHE A 109 -27.47 -11.92 12.71
N LEU A 110 -27.49 -13.24 12.54
CA LEU A 110 -28.70 -13.95 12.15
C LEU A 110 -29.70 -14.02 13.33
N SER A 111 -29.25 -14.28 14.55
CA SER A 111 -30.14 -14.25 15.73
C SER A 111 -30.70 -12.85 16.01
N TYR A 112 -29.93 -11.78 15.77
CA TYR A 112 -30.45 -10.41 15.88
C TYR A 112 -31.51 -10.10 14.82
N LEU A 113 -31.38 -10.60 13.58
CA LEU A 113 -32.38 -10.37 12.54
C LEU A 113 -33.66 -11.19 12.76
N PHE A 114 -33.58 -12.39 13.33
CA PHE A 114 -34.75 -13.19 13.71
C PHE A 114 -35.53 -12.59 14.88
N LEU A 115 -34.87 -11.89 15.82
CA LEU A 115 -35.54 -11.22 16.94
C LEU A 115 -36.15 -9.85 16.56
N VAL A 116 -35.56 -9.12 15.61
CA VAL A 116 -35.97 -7.73 15.30
C VAL A 116 -36.96 -7.64 14.12
N LYS A 117 -37.14 -8.70 13.32
CA LYS A 117 -38.21 -8.80 12.31
C LYS A 117 -39.42 -9.62 12.74
N GLY A 118 -39.71 -9.64 14.04
CA GLY A 118 -40.95 -10.18 14.59
C GLY A 118 -42.12 -9.19 14.54
N THR A 119 -42.53 -8.74 13.34
CA THR A 119 -43.83 -8.04 13.18
C THR A 119 -44.38 -8.12 11.75
N MET A 120 -45.64 -8.59 11.68
CA MET A 120 -46.59 -8.64 10.56
C MET A 120 -46.26 -9.69 9.50
N ILE A 121 -46.99 -10.81 9.36
CA ILE A 121 -48.44 -11.06 9.43
C ILE A 121 -48.71 -12.38 10.15
#